data_AF-A0AA37FNI7-F1
#
_entry.id   AF-A0AA37FNI7-F1
#
_cell.length_a   1.000
_cell.length_b   1.000
_cell.length_c   1.000
_cell.angle_alpha   90.00
_cell.angle_beta   90.00
_cell.angle_gamma   90.00
#
_symmetry.space_group_name_H-M   'P 1'
#
loop_
_entity.id
_entity.type
_entity.pdbx_description
1 polymer ?
#
loop_
_entity_poly.entity_id
_entity_poly.type
_entity_poly.pdbx_seq_one_letter_code
_entity_poly.pdbx_strand_id
1 'polypeptide(L)'
;MLSVELAMSNERQFSPVDRLLMQADAAMRTLLPFSGAPARPSPAILQNESALSDDEARHVAGLMRINHTGEVCAQALYQGQALTAKLPQVRKAMEHAADEEIDHLAWCEQRIRELGSHPSVLNPLFYGLSFGVGAVAGLIGDRVSLGFVAATEDQVVKHLDEHLEQIPAEDAKTRAILEQMREDEEQHATSALDAGGLRFPAPVKLGMSLLSKVMTKSTYRI
;
A
#
# COMPACT_ATOMS: atom_id res chain seq x y z
N MET A 1 -7.14 -9.28 -48.72
CA MET A 1 -7.39 -10.42 -47.82
C MET A 1 -6.16 -10.58 -46.93
N LEU A 2 -6.04 -9.78 -45.88
CA LEU A 2 -5.03 -9.95 -44.83
C LEU A 2 -5.72 -10.63 -43.66
N SER A 3 -5.33 -11.86 -43.36
CA SER A 3 -5.74 -12.57 -42.16
C SER A 3 -4.88 -12.07 -41.01
N VAL A 4 -5.52 -11.41 -40.05
CA VAL A 4 -4.92 -11.06 -38.76
C VAL A 4 -4.88 -12.34 -37.92
N GLU A 5 -3.70 -12.94 -37.78
CA GLU A 5 -3.43 -13.92 -36.74
C GLU A 5 -3.52 -13.21 -35.38
N LEU A 6 -4.58 -13.50 -34.62
CA LEU A 6 -4.65 -13.18 -33.21
C LEU A 6 -3.52 -13.94 -32.49
N ALA A 7 -2.50 -13.21 -32.04
CA ALA A 7 -1.58 -13.70 -31.03
C ALA A 7 -2.36 -13.98 -29.75
N MET A 8 -2.79 -15.23 -29.56
CA MET A 8 -3.23 -15.72 -28.26
C MET A 8 -2.01 -15.73 -27.34
N SER A 9 -1.93 -14.77 -26.43
CA SER A 9 -0.96 -14.77 -25.35
C SER A 9 -1.15 -16.04 -24.53
N ASN A 10 -0.17 -16.94 -24.60
CA ASN A 10 -0.16 -18.18 -23.84
C ASN A 10 0.09 -17.84 -22.36
N GLU A 11 -0.98 -17.63 -21.59
CA GLU A 11 -0.86 -17.36 -20.15
C GLU A 11 -0.30 -18.60 -19.44
N ARG A 12 0.81 -18.43 -18.71
CA ARG A 12 1.42 -19.53 -17.95
C ARG A 12 0.42 -20.01 -16.89
N GLN A 13 0.11 -21.31 -16.89
CA GLN A 13 -0.73 -21.92 -15.87
C GLN A 13 0.12 -22.37 -14.68
N PHE A 14 -0.03 -21.69 -13.54
CA PHE A 14 0.66 -22.02 -12.29
C PHE A 14 -0.09 -23.09 -11.49
N SER A 15 0.65 -24.08 -10.97
CA SER A 15 0.13 -25.08 -10.05
C SER A 15 -0.23 -24.46 -8.69
N PRO A 16 -0.99 -25.17 -7.82
CA PRO A 16 -1.26 -24.68 -6.46
C PRO A 16 0.00 -24.44 -5.64
N VAL A 17 1.05 -25.25 -5.84
CA VAL A 17 2.35 -25.08 -5.16
C VAL A 17 3.05 -23.83 -5.67
N ASP A 18 3.05 -23.59 -6.99
CA ASP A 18 3.64 -22.37 -7.57
C ASP A 18 2.95 -21.12 -7.01
N ARG A 19 1.61 -21.13 -6.93
CA ARG A 19 0.85 -20.01 -6.36
C ARG A 19 1.19 -19.78 -4.89
N LEU A 20 1.33 -20.84 -4.10
CA LEU A 20 1.74 -20.72 -2.69
C LEU A 20 3.15 -20.10 -2.58
N LEU A 21 4.09 -20.55 -3.41
CA LEU A 21 5.46 -20.00 -3.44
C LEU A 21 5.46 -18.54 -3.89
N MET A 22 4.64 -18.16 -4.86
CA MET A 22 4.49 -16.77 -5.29
C MET A 22 3.92 -15.88 -4.18
N GLN A 23 2.94 -16.36 -3.42
CA GLN A 23 2.41 -15.61 -2.27
C GLN A 23 3.45 -15.50 -1.15
N ALA A 24 4.25 -16.54 -0.91
CA ALA A 24 5.36 -16.48 0.04
C ALA A 24 6.45 -15.50 -0.43
N ASP A 25 6.79 -15.47 -1.72
CA ASP A 25 7.73 -14.50 -2.30
C ASP A 25 7.22 -13.06 -2.15
N ALA A 26 5.94 -12.82 -2.47
CA ALA A 26 5.31 -11.52 -2.29
C ALA A 26 5.34 -11.06 -0.83
N ALA A 27 4.96 -11.93 0.12
CA ALA A 27 5.05 -11.64 1.54
C ALA A 27 6.49 -11.32 2.00
N MET A 28 7.49 -12.05 1.50
CA MET A 28 8.89 -11.78 1.80
C MET A 28 9.34 -10.43 1.25
N ARG A 29 8.95 -10.06 0.02
CA ARG A 29 9.28 -8.76 -0.58
C ARG A 29 8.69 -7.59 0.21
N THR A 30 7.49 -7.75 0.75
CA THR A 30 6.82 -6.73 1.57
C THR A 30 7.38 -6.64 3.00
N LEU A 31 7.73 -7.78 3.61
CA LEU A 31 8.10 -7.84 5.04
C LEU A 31 9.60 -7.73 5.32
N LEU A 32 10.44 -8.16 4.39
CA LEU A 32 11.88 -8.10 4.56
C LEU A 32 12.41 -6.73 4.11
N PRO A 33 13.23 -6.08 4.94
CA PRO A 33 13.81 -4.79 4.59
C PRO A 33 14.54 -4.80 3.25
N PHE A 34 14.37 -3.75 2.45
CA PHE A 34 15.04 -3.53 1.15
C PHE A 34 14.89 -4.67 0.14
N SER A 35 13.83 -5.49 0.27
CA SER A 35 13.60 -6.64 -0.61
C SER A 35 12.70 -6.31 -1.81
N GLY A 36 11.88 -5.28 -1.69
CA GLY A 36 11.18 -4.65 -2.81
C GLY A 36 12.09 -3.65 -3.52
N ALA A 37 12.33 -3.84 -4.82
CA ALA A 37 13.01 -2.84 -5.64
C ALA A 37 11.95 -1.92 -6.26
N PRO A 38 11.98 -0.60 -5.98
CA PRO A 38 11.02 0.30 -6.58
C PRO A 38 11.26 0.40 -8.09
N ALA A 39 10.18 0.44 -8.86
CA ALA A 39 10.19 0.70 -10.29
C ALA A 39 10.49 2.18 -10.58
N ARG A 40 10.08 3.08 -9.67
CA ARG A 40 10.27 4.53 -9.78
C ARG A 40 11.29 5.05 -8.76
N PRO A 41 12.14 6.03 -9.12
CA PRO A 41 13.01 6.68 -8.14
C PRO A 41 12.17 7.43 -7.10
N SER A 42 12.71 7.55 -5.87
CA SER A 42 12.04 8.31 -4.82
C SER A 42 11.88 9.79 -5.20
N PRO A 43 10.69 10.41 -5.00
CA PRO A 43 10.48 11.85 -5.20
C PRO A 43 11.44 12.73 -4.37
N ALA A 44 11.94 12.20 -3.24
CA ALA A 44 12.88 12.89 -2.37
C ALA A 44 14.27 13.09 -2.98
N ILE A 45 14.63 12.41 -4.08
CA ILE A 45 15.96 12.54 -4.72
C ILE A 45 16.25 13.95 -5.23
N LEU A 46 15.20 14.72 -5.53
CA LEU A 46 15.30 16.09 -6.03
C LEU A 46 15.40 17.13 -4.91
N GLN A 47 15.27 16.72 -3.64
CA GLN A 47 15.19 17.60 -2.49
C GLN A 47 16.51 17.61 -1.72
N ASN A 48 16.85 18.77 -1.16
CA ASN A 48 18.02 18.91 -0.29
C ASN A 48 17.72 18.34 1.10
N GLU A 49 18.75 17.81 1.76
CA GLU A 49 18.62 17.42 3.17
C GLU A 49 18.47 18.67 4.06
N SER A 50 17.52 18.61 4.99
CA SER A 50 17.31 19.62 6.02
C SER A 50 17.92 19.17 7.34
N ALA A 51 18.48 20.10 8.11
CA ALA A 51 18.94 19.83 9.46
C ALA A 51 17.73 19.81 10.41
N LEU A 52 17.21 18.61 10.71
CA LEU A 52 16.18 18.41 11.74
C LEU A 52 16.83 18.28 13.12
N SER A 53 16.15 18.77 14.15
CA SER A 53 16.50 18.40 15.52
C SER A 53 16.23 16.91 15.78
N ASP A 54 16.87 16.35 16.81
CA ASP A 54 16.66 14.96 17.19
C ASP A 54 15.19 14.63 17.51
N ASP A 55 14.45 15.58 18.07
CA ASP A 55 13.02 15.43 18.38
C ASP A 55 12.17 15.42 17.11
N GLU A 56 12.45 16.32 16.16
CA GLU A 56 11.77 16.36 14.86
C GLU A 56 12.06 15.10 14.05
N ALA A 57 13.33 14.68 13.96
CA ALA A 57 13.71 13.47 13.23
C ALA A 57 13.01 12.23 13.81
N ARG A 58 12.92 12.10 15.15
CA ARG A 58 12.16 11.03 15.81
C ARG A 58 10.66 11.10 15.49
N HIS A 59 10.08 12.30 15.50
CA HIS A 59 8.66 12.49 15.20
C HIS A 59 8.34 12.08 13.76
N VAL A 60 9.10 12.61 12.80
CA VAL A 60 8.95 12.29 11.37
C VAL A 60 9.18 10.79 11.12
N ALA A 61 10.16 10.17 11.76
CA ALA A 61 10.38 8.74 11.65
C ALA A 61 9.22 7.90 12.19
N GLY A 62 8.50 8.40 13.20
CA GLY A 62 7.27 7.79 13.70
C GLY A 62 6.13 7.87 12.68
N LEU A 63 5.94 9.04 12.05
CA LEU A 63 4.94 9.23 10.99
C LEU A 63 5.24 8.37 9.76
N MET A 64 6.49 8.36 9.30
CA MET A 64 6.91 7.55 8.15
C MET A 64 6.77 6.05 8.42
N ARG A 65 6.95 5.60 9.66
CA ARG A 65 6.68 4.20 10.03
C ARG A 65 5.21 3.86 9.91
N ILE A 66 4.31 4.78 10.28
CA ILE A 66 2.87 4.60 10.09
C ILE A 66 2.56 4.43 8.61
N ASN A 67 3.08 5.32 7.76
CA ASN A 67 2.87 5.26 6.31
C ASN A 67 3.40 3.93 5.75
N HIS A 68 4.64 3.56 6.08
CA HIS A 68 5.22 2.27 5.70
C HIS A 68 4.34 1.08 6.12
N THR A 69 3.83 1.04 7.35
CA THR A 69 2.93 -0.05 7.77
C THR A 69 1.61 0.00 7.01
N GLY A 70 1.12 1.19 6.65
CA GLY A 70 0.00 1.36 5.72
C GLY A 70 0.24 0.64 4.41
N GLU A 71 1.39 0.85 3.78
CA GLU A 71 1.77 0.19 2.51
C GLU A 71 1.87 -1.34 2.65
N VAL A 72 2.44 -1.82 3.76
CA VAL A 72 2.44 -3.26 4.09
C VAL A 72 1.02 -3.81 4.17
N CYS A 73 0.10 -3.08 4.79
CA CYS A 73 -1.30 -3.47 4.88
C CYS A 73 -2.00 -3.44 3.52
N ALA A 74 -1.78 -2.40 2.70
CA ALA A 74 -2.38 -2.27 1.37
C ALA A 74 -1.95 -3.42 0.46
N GLN A 75 -0.64 -3.68 0.34
CA GLN A 75 -0.11 -4.81 -0.42
C GLN A 75 -0.71 -6.14 0.03
N ALA A 76 -0.75 -6.38 1.34
CA ALA A 76 -1.33 -7.60 1.89
C ALA A 76 -2.83 -7.72 1.56
N LEU A 77 -3.59 -6.63 1.70
CA LEU A 77 -5.02 -6.57 1.37
C LEU A 77 -5.24 -6.97 -0.09
N TYR A 78 -4.49 -6.36 -1.01
CA TYR A 78 -4.63 -6.56 -2.45
C TYR A 78 -4.23 -7.98 -2.86
N GLN A 79 -3.15 -8.51 -2.29
CA GLN A 79 -2.75 -9.91 -2.51
C GLN A 79 -3.83 -10.90 -2.01
N GLY A 80 -4.42 -10.65 -0.84
CA GLY A 80 -5.53 -11.45 -0.32
C GLY A 80 -6.77 -11.39 -1.22
N GLN A 81 -7.13 -10.19 -1.70
CA GLN A 81 -8.23 -9.99 -2.64
C GLN A 81 -7.99 -10.72 -3.96
N ALA A 82 -6.79 -10.57 -4.55
CA ALA A 82 -6.37 -11.24 -5.78
C ALA A 82 -6.51 -12.76 -5.69
N LEU A 83 -6.11 -13.34 -4.55
CA LEU A 83 -6.17 -14.78 -4.30
C LEU A 83 -7.59 -15.34 -4.44
N THR A 84 -8.61 -14.55 -4.06
CA THR A 84 -10.00 -15.00 -3.95
C THR A 84 -10.96 -14.31 -4.93
N ALA A 85 -10.45 -13.39 -5.75
CA ALA A 85 -11.19 -12.69 -6.78
C ALA A 85 -11.84 -13.67 -7.78
N LYS A 86 -13.10 -13.40 -8.10
CA LYS A 86 -13.92 -14.25 -8.97
C LYS A 86 -13.65 -13.95 -10.45
N LEU A 87 -13.41 -12.68 -10.76
CA LEU A 87 -13.15 -12.21 -12.11
C LEU A 87 -11.65 -12.04 -12.39
N PRO A 88 -11.11 -12.59 -13.52
CA PRO A 88 -9.69 -12.48 -13.86
C PRO A 88 -9.17 -11.05 -13.95
N GLN A 89 -9.97 -10.12 -14.50
CA GLN A 89 -9.58 -8.72 -14.61
C GLN A 89 -9.48 -8.03 -13.24
N VAL A 90 -10.29 -8.45 -12.27
CA VAL A 90 -10.23 -7.90 -10.90
C VAL A 90 -9.01 -8.44 -10.20
N ARG A 91 -8.71 -9.74 -10.33
CA ARG A 91 -7.45 -10.31 -9.84
C ARG A 91 -6.25 -9.53 -10.36
N LYS A 92 -6.18 -9.33 -11.68
CA LYS A 92 -5.07 -8.62 -12.31
C LYS A 92 -4.97 -7.17 -11.84
N ALA A 93 -6.09 -6.49 -11.63
CA ALA A 93 -6.10 -5.14 -11.07
C ALA A 93 -5.56 -5.10 -9.63
N MET A 94 -5.91 -6.08 -8.78
CA MET A 94 -5.39 -6.17 -7.41
C MET A 94 -3.89 -6.53 -7.38
N GLU A 95 -3.45 -7.44 -8.26
CA GLU A 95 -2.02 -7.76 -8.41
C GLU A 95 -1.23 -6.52 -8.86
N HIS A 96 -1.77 -5.75 -9.81
CA HIS A 96 -1.15 -4.53 -10.29
C HIS A 96 -1.06 -3.46 -9.20
N ALA A 97 -2.15 -3.20 -8.46
CA ALA A 97 -2.14 -2.26 -7.34
C ALA A 97 -1.11 -2.69 -6.27
N ALA A 98 -1.02 -3.98 -5.94
CA ALA A 98 -0.02 -4.48 -5.00
C ALA A 98 1.42 -4.25 -5.48
N ASP A 99 1.68 -4.31 -6.78
CA ASP A 99 2.99 -4.02 -7.36
C ASP A 99 3.32 -2.51 -7.32
N GLU A 100 2.33 -1.64 -7.51
CA GLU A 100 2.50 -0.18 -7.45
C GLU A 100 2.89 0.28 -6.03
N GLU A 101 2.30 -0.32 -4.99
CA GLU A 101 2.64 -0.01 -3.60
C GLU A 101 4.08 -0.36 -3.18
N ILE A 102 4.81 -1.13 -4.00
CA ILE A 102 6.22 -1.43 -3.73
C ILE A 102 7.06 -0.15 -3.79
N ASP A 103 6.69 0.80 -4.65
CA ASP A 103 7.35 2.09 -4.74
C ASP A 103 7.19 2.87 -3.42
N HIS A 104 5.95 3.01 -2.95
CA HIS A 104 5.62 3.73 -1.72
C HIS A 104 6.31 3.11 -0.50
N LEU A 105 6.26 1.78 -0.40
CA LEU A 105 6.93 1.01 0.66
C LEU A 105 8.43 1.31 0.69
N ALA A 106 9.10 1.22 -0.46
CA ALA A 106 10.53 1.44 -0.58
C ALA A 106 10.93 2.89 -0.27
N TRP A 107 10.15 3.87 -0.73
CA TRP A 107 10.40 5.29 -0.43
C TRP A 107 10.26 5.58 1.06
N CYS A 108 9.23 5.03 1.70
CA CYS A 108 9.03 5.17 3.13
C CYS A 108 10.18 4.52 3.92
N GLU A 109 10.56 3.29 3.54
CA GLU A 109 11.67 2.58 4.18
C GLU A 109 13.00 3.35 4.06
N GLN A 110 13.29 3.87 2.86
CA GLN A 110 14.48 4.69 2.64
C GLN A 110 14.46 5.91 3.58
N ARG A 111 13.35 6.65 3.64
CA ARG A 111 13.28 7.86 4.48
C ARG A 111 13.38 7.56 5.97
N ILE A 112 12.75 6.48 6.44
CA ILE A 112 12.88 6.00 7.82
C ILE A 112 14.36 5.76 8.18
N ARG A 113 15.13 5.16 7.26
CA ARG A 113 16.56 4.90 7.45
C ARG A 113 17.38 6.19 7.44
N GLU A 114 17.10 7.12 6.53
CA GLU A 114 17.76 8.44 6.50
C GLU A 114 17.57 9.20 7.81
N LEU A 115 16.42 9.03 8.47
CA LEU A 115 16.10 9.59 9.79
C LEU A 115 16.70 8.78 10.96
N GLY A 116 17.54 7.78 10.68
CA GLY A 116 18.20 6.96 11.70
C GLY A 116 17.27 6.00 12.45
N SER A 117 16.18 5.56 11.82
CA SER A 117 15.19 4.67 12.44
C SER A 117 14.98 3.38 11.65
N HIS A 118 13.92 2.63 11.96
CA HIS A 118 13.59 1.33 11.35
C HIS A 118 12.08 1.19 11.04
N PRO A 119 11.67 0.26 10.15
CA PRO A 119 10.25 -0.09 9.99
C PRO A 119 9.65 -0.73 11.24
N SER A 120 8.32 -0.86 11.31
CA SER A 120 7.65 -1.46 12.47
C SER A 120 7.93 -2.95 12.60
N VAL A 121 8.25 -3.39 13.81
CA VAL A 121 8.36 -4.83 14.11
C VAL A 121 7.01 -5.56 14.10
N LEU A 122 5.90 -4.82 14.09
CA LEU A 122 4.54 -5.37 14.00
C LEU A 122 4.08 -5.63 12.57
N ASN A 123 4.87 -5.25 11.55
CA ASN A 123 4.51 -5.44 10.15
C ASN A 123 4.07 -6.87 9.81
N PRO A 124 4.69 -7.97 10.29
CA PRO A 124 4.22 -9.33 10.01
C PRO A 124 2.80 -9.61 10.52
N LEU A 125 2.45 -9.08 11.69
CA LEU A 125 1.10 -9.23 12.25
C LEU A 125 0.08 -8.48 11.40
N PHE A 126 0.37 -7.21 11.08
CA PHE A 126 -0.52 -6.37 10.28
C PHE A 126 -0.69 -6.86 8.85
N TYR A 127 0.38 -7.39 8.24
CA TYR A 127 0.33 -8.07 6.95
C TYR A 127 -0.65 -9.25 7.00
N GLY A 128 -0.48 -10.16 7.96
CA GLY A 128 -1.33 -11.35 8.07
C GLY A 128 -2.82 -11.01 8.29
N LEU A 129 -3.11 -10.02 9.13
CA LEU A 129 -4.47 -9.53 9.36
C LEU A 129 -5.07 -8.91 8.10
N SER A 130 -4.33 -8.04 7.43
CA SER A 130 -4.81 -7.35 6.23
C SER A 130 -5.03 -8.30 5.06
N PHE A 131 -4.11 -9.26 4.87
CA PHE A 131 -4.26 -10.35 3.91
C PHE A 131 -5.53 -11.15 4.14
N GLY A 132 -5.81 -11.53 5.40
CA GLY A 132 -7.03 -12.24 5.76
C GLY A 132 -8.29 -11.45 5.44
N VAL A 133 -8.31 -10.15 5.77
CA VAL A 133 -9.43 -9.24 5.42
C VAL A 133 -9.62 -9.16 3.90
N GLY A 134 -8.53 -9.05 3.15
CA GLY A 134 -8.55 -9.00 1.69
C GLY A 134 -9.13 -10.27 1.08
N ALA A 135 -8.68 -11.44 1.53
CA ALA A 135 -9.21 -12.73 1.11
C ALA A 135 -10.71 -12.87 1.42
N VAL A 136 -11.16 -12.39 2.58
CA VAL A 136 -12.60 -12.39 2.90
C VAL A 136 -13.37 -11.44 1.96
N ALA A 137 -12.85 -10.25 1.67
CA ALA A 137 -13.51 -9.30 0.77
C ALA A 137 -13.65 -9.84 -0.66
N GLY A 138 -12.61 -10.49 -1.20
CA GLY A 138 -12.67 -11.13 -2.52
C GLY A 138 -13.65 -12.30 -2.56
N LEU A 139 -13.71 -13.13 -1.50
CA LEU A 139 -14.71 -14.20 -1.38
C LEU A 139 -16.15 -13.68 -1.40
N ILE A 140 -16.43 -12.57 -0.69
CA ILE A 140 -17.74 -11.93 -0.68
C ILE A 140 -18.10 -11.51 -2.11
N GLY A 141 -17.21 -10.78 -2.79
CA GLY A 141 -17.31 -10.56 -4.23
C GLY A 141 -16.58 -9.33 -4.72
N ASP A 142 -16.30 -9.31 -6.02
CA ASP A 142 -15.38 -8.35 -6.64
C ASP A 142 -15.79 -6.88 -6.45
N ARG A 143 -17.09 -6.55 -6.49
CA ARG A 143 -17.56 -5.17 -6.23
C ARG A 143 -17.33 -4.72 -4.79
N VAL A 144 -17.45 -5.65 -3.84
CA VAL A 144 -17.15 -5.41 -2.42
C VAL A 144 -15.63 -5.25 -2.24
N SER A 145 -14.85 -6.12 -2.89
CA SER A 145 -13.39 -6.06 -2.93
C SER A 145 -12.89 -4.70 -3.40
N LEU A 146 -13.31 -4.27 -4.59
CA LEU A 146 -12.98 -2.95 -5.16
C LEU A 146 -13.50 -1.79 -4.29
N GLY A 147 -14.66 -1.94 -3.65
CA GLY A 147 -15.16 -0.96 -2.69
C GLY A 147 -14.28 -0.83 -1.44
N PHE A 148 -13.68 -1.93 -0.99
CA PHE A 148 -12.70 -1.95 0.09
C PHE A 148 -11.43 -1.21 -0.29
N VAL A 149 -10.91 -1.40 -1.51
CA VAL A 149 -9.77 -0.63 -2.04
C VAL A 149 -10.09 0.86 -1.95
N ALA A 150 -11.16 1.31 -2.60
CA ALA A 150 -11.53 2.72 -2.59
C ALA A 150 -11.72 3.31 -1.18
N ALA A 151 -12.28 2.54 -0.25
CA ALA A 151 -12.46 3.00 1.12
C ALA A 151 -11.15 3.04 1.94
N THR A 152 -10.20 2.14 1.65
CA THR A 152 -8.86 2.13 2.23
C THR A 152 -8.09 3.35 1.74
N GLU A 153 -8.04 3.60 0.43
CA GLU A 153 -7.30 4.73 -0.15
C GLU A 153 -7.85 6.09 0.29
N ASP A 154 -9.18 6.24 0.34
CA ASP A 154 -9.83 7.43 0.92
C ASP A 154 -9.38 7.72 2.36
N GLN A 155 -8.97 6.68 3.09
CA GLN A 155 -8.47 6.80 4.46
C GLN A 155 -6.96 7.04 4.51
N VAL A 156 -6.20 6.41 3.61
CA VAL A 156 -4.76 6.67 3.45
C VAL A 156 -4.54 8.14 3.10
N VAL A 157 -5.27 8.69 2.11
CA VAL A 157 -5.19 10.11 1.73
C VAL A 157 -5.42 11.03 2.94
N LYS A 158 -6.43 10.75 3.78
CA LYS A 158 -6.67 11.53 5.00
C LYS A 158 -5.52 11.47 6.00
N HIS A 159 -4.93 10.29 6.18
CA HIS A 159 -3.76 10.16 7.06
C HIS A 159 -2.54 10.89 6.49
N LEU A 160 -2.36 10.87 5.16
CA LEU A 160 -1.29 11.61 4.50
C LEU A 160 -1.48 13.12 4.67
N ASP A 161 -2.69 13.64 4.49
CA ASP A 161 -3.03 15.04 4.77
C ASP A 161 -2.70 15.40 6.23
N GLU A 162 -3.15 14.60 7.20
CA GLU A 162 -2.86 14.80 8.63
C GLU A 162 -1.35 14.77 8.93
N HIS A 163 -0.57 13.90 8.25
CA HIS A 163 0.87 13.82 8.43
C HIS A 163 1.60 15.01 7.79
N LEU A 164 1.16 15.48 6.63
CA LEU A 164 1.72 16.66 5.96
C LEU A 164 1.59 17.92 6.83
N GLU A 165 0.53 18.04 7.63
CA GLU A 165 0.35 19.13 8.60
C GLU A 165 1.31 19.04 9.81
N GLN A 166 1.83 17.85 10.12
CA GLN A 166 2.69 17.59 11.29
C GLN A 166 4.19 17.62 10.98
N ILE A 167 4.56 17.48 9.70
CA ILE A 167 5.96 17.48 9.27
C ILE A 167 6.53 18.91 9.26
N PRO A 168 7.76 19.14 9.77
CA PRO A 168 8.44 20.43 9.66
C PRO A 168 8.49 20.94 8.22
N ALA A 169 8.29 22.25 8.02
CA ALA A 169 8.22 22.84 6.67
C ALA A 169 9.52 22.68 5.88
N GLU A 170 10.65 22.62 6.59
CA GLU A 170 11.99 22.40 6.04
C GLU A 170 12.23 20.95 5.58
N ASP A 171 11.46 19.95 6.04
CA ASP A 171 11.63 18.56 5.62
C ASP A 171 11.00 18.30 4.24
N ALA A 172 11.59 18.93 3.22
CA ALA A 172 11.13 18.85 1.84
C ALA A 172 11.18 17.41 1.30
N LYS A 173 12.11 16.58 1.78
CA LYS A 173 12.22 15.17 1.39
C LYS A 173 11.00 14.36 1.80
N THR A 174 10.63 14.40 3.08
CA THR A 174 9.47 13.67 3.58
C THR A 174 8.20 14.18 2.91
N ARG A 175 8.06 15.50 2.78
CA ARG A 175 6.90 16.11 2.11
C ARG A 175 6.74 15.64 0.66
N ALA A 176 7.81 15.64 -0.13
CA ALA A 176 7.76 15.18 -1.52
C ALA A 176 7.32 13.72 -1.64
N ILE A 177 7.71 12.85 -0.71
CA ILE A 177 7.25 11.45 -0.70
C ILE A 177 5.75 11.39 -0.43
N LEU A 178 5.26 12.06 0.63
CA LEU A 178 3.85 11.98 1.02
C LEU A 178 2.93 12.67 0.03
N GLU A 179 3.37 13.76 -0.61
CA GLU A 179 2.62 14.44 -1.66
C GLU A 179 2.44 13.53 -2.88
N GLN A 180 3.50 12.83 -3.33
CA GLN A 180 3.38 11.87 -4.43
C GLN A 180 2.48 10.69 -4.07
N MET A 181 2.65 10.09 -2.89
CA MET A 181 1.80 8.99 -2.43
C MET A 181 0.34 9.42 -2.41
N ARG A 182 0.05 10.62 -1.89
CA ARG A 182 -1.31 11.16 -1.82
C ARG A 182 -1.96 11.29 -3.20
N GLU A 183 -1.21 11.75 -4.20
CA GLU A 183 -1.69 11.83 -5.59
C GLU A 183 -1.96 10.45 -6.20
N ASP A 184 -1.10 9.47 -5.91
CA ASP A 184 -1.23 8.10 -6.41
C ASP A 184 -2.44 7.41 -5.74
N GLU A 185 -2.64 7.58 -4.43
CA GLU A 185 -3.79 6.98 -3.71
C GLU A 185 -5.15 7.56 -4.11
N GLU A 186 -5.24 8.86 -4.39
CA GLU A 186 -6.46 9.47 -4.94
C GLU A 186 -6.85 8.82 -6.29
N GLN A 187 -5.85 8.47 -7.10
CA GLN A 187 -6.04 7.79 -8.38
C GLN A 187 -6.44 6.32 -8.19
N HIS A 188 -5.83 5.60 -7.24
CA HIS A 188 -6.21 4.24 -6.89
C HIS A 188 -7.67 4.16 -6.43
N ALA A 189 -8.09 5.07 -5.54
CA ALA A 189 -9.46 5.15 -5.05
C ALA A 189 -10.47 5.33 -6.20
N THR A 190 -10.17 6.26 -7.11
CA THR A 190 -11.01 6.57 -8.27
C THR A 190 -11.08 5.38 -9.21
N SER A 191 -9.94 4.78 -9.54
CA SER A 191 -9.84 3.62 -10.44
C SER A 191 -10.63 2.42 -9.92
N ALA A 192 -10.59 2.16 -8.61
CA ALA A 192 -11.36 1.07 -8.00
C ALA A 192 -12.88 1.29 -8.09
N LEU A 193 -13.35 2.53 -7.95
CA LEU A 193 -14.76 2.88 -8.12
C LEU A 193 -15.20 2.77 -9.58
N ASP A 194 -14.39 3.26 -10.51
CA ASP A 194 -14.66 3.19 -11.95
C ASP A 194 -14.65 1.75 -12.48
N ALA A 195 -13.85 0.87 -11.86
CA ALA A 195 -13.87 -0.57 -12.08
C ALA A 195 -15.11 -1.28 -11.51
N GLY A 196 -16.04 -0.56 -10.86
CA GLY A 196 -17.33 -1.07 -10.37
C GLY A 196 -17.39 -1.31 -8.85
N GLY A 197 -16.40 -0.81 -8.11
CA GLY A 197 -16.36 -0.85 -6.66
C GLY A 197 -17.58 -0.20 -5.99
N LEU A 198 -18.00 -0.78 -4.86
CA LEU A 198 -19.09 -0.21 -4.08
C LEU A 198 -18.62 1.01 -3.30
N ARG A 199 -19.37 2.10 -3.39
CA ARG A 199 -19.20 3.23 -2.48
C ARG A 199 -19.75 2.86 -1.12
N PHE A 200 -18.86 2.54 -0.17
CA PHE A 200 -19.30 2.20 1.18
C PHE A 200 -19.88 3.42 1.92
N PRO A 201 -20.94 3.20 2.73
CA PRO A 201 -21.54 4.27 3.50
C PRO A 201 -20.64 4.68 4.67
N ALA A 202 -20.84 5.89 5.18
CA ALA A 202 -20.02 6.48 6.24
C ALA A 202 -19.83 5.59 7.49
N PRO A 203 -20.83 4.83 7.98
CA PRO A 203 -20.64 3.96 9.15
C PRO A 203 -19.59 2.86 8.93
N VAL A 204 -19.48 2.32 7.72
CA VAL A 204 -18.48 1.30 7.38
C VAL A 204 -17.10 1.92 7.38
N LYS A 205 -16.94 3.07 6.70
CA LYS A 205 -15.68 3.83 6.67
C LYS A 205 -15.24 4.23 8.09
N LEU A 206 -16.17 4.64 8.94
CA LEU A 206 -15.87 4.95 10.34
C LEU A 206 -15.33 3.74 11.12
N GLY A 207 -15.89 2.55 10.88
CA GLY A 207 -15.38 1.30 11.46
C GLY A 207 -13.93 1.01 11.03
N MET A 208 -13.63 1.19 9.74
CA MET A 208 -12.26 1.06 9.21
C MET A 208 -11.30 2.07 9.87
N SER A 209 -11.75 3.31 10.07
CA SER A 209 -10.93 4.36 10.71
C SER A 209 -10.70 4.10 12.20
N LEU A 210 -11.60 3.41 12.89
CA LEU A 210 -11.38 3.04 14.29
C LEU A 210 -10.32 1.93 14.41
N LEU A 211 -10.35 0.95 13.50
CA LEU A 211 -9.35 -0.12 13.48
C LEU A 211 -7.96 0.42 13.14
N SER A 212 -7.86 1.35 12.19
CA SER A 212 -6.57 1.94 11.82
C SER A 212 -5.93 2.74 12.95
N LYS A 213 -6.71 3.39 13.84
CA LYS A 213 -6.17 4.09 15.02
C LYS A 213 -5.38 3.19 15.97
N VAL A 214 -5.72 1.91 16.05
CA VAL A 214 -4.94 0.95 16.86
C VAL A 214 -3.57 0.77 16.21
N MET A 215 -3.54 0.52 14.90
CA MET A 215 -2.33 0.37 14.10
C MET A 215 -1.46 1.63 14.19
N THR A 216 -2.00 2.82 13.90
CA THR A 216 -1.20 4.06 13.88
C THR A 216 -0.56 4.35 15.23
N LYS A 217 -1.29 4.17 16.34
CA LYS A 217 -0.74 4.38 17.69
C LYS A 217 0.35 3.38 18.07
N SER A 218 0.20 2.11 17.71
CA SER A 218 1.23 1.12 17.99
C SER A 218 2.46 1.36 17.12
N THR A 219 2.25 1.54 15.81
CA THR A 219 3.31 1.67 14.81
C THR A 219 4.13 2.94 14.99
N TYR A 220 3.53 4.04 15.49
CA TYR A 220 4.29 5.26 15.73
C TYR A 220 5.55 5.03 16.60
N ARG A 221 5.53 4.03 17.48
CA ARG A 221 6.59 3.81 18.49
C ARG A 221 7.49 2.60 18.23
N ILE A 222 7.00 1.56 17.55
CA ILE A 222 7.66 0.24 17.48
C ILE A 222 7.63 -0.35 16.08
#